data_AF-A0A941S8U8-F1
#
_entry.id   AF-A0A941S8U8-F1
#
_cell.length_a   1.000
_cell.length_b   1.000
_cell.length_c   1.000
_cell.angle_alpha   90.00
_cell.angle_beta   90.00
_cell.angle_gamma   90.00
#
_symmetry.space_group_name_H-M   'P 1'
#
loop_
_entity.id
_entity.type
_entity.pdbx_description
1 polymer ?
#
loop_
_entity_poly.entity_id
_entity_poly.type
_entity_poly.pdbx_seq_one_letter_code
_entity_poly.pdbx_strand_id
1 'polypeptide(L)'
;TPERRAGLERALSAIAAQITDAKVADYYRRDFDQKIFDNFKRRAPSSDRPQFQRGQFRGQAFKGAKGPFRPQPGTAEAVSPAVKASLLAKAGLAGQAREGALSRKEAELGSLLLETPSLALSHGEKLAELPFRDPSLDRLRHELLNLAASGSSLEKTPVLNHFMRLGMAELLARLGATSKPGAPTPDSMPEDETEARFLRAAADFRDMAEGEPERERALRRFAAEGSEESWHEARRLLRSPHE
;
A
#
# COMPACT_ATOMS: atom_id res chain seq x y z
N THR A 1 35.51 21.46 1.95
CA THR A 1 35.60 22.80 1.34
C THR A 1 34.22 23.24 0.92
N PRO A 2 33.98 24.55 0.77
CA PRO A 2 32.69 25.10 0.33
C PRO A 2 32.24 24.55 -1.03
N GLU A 3 33.15 24.31 -1.99
CA GLU A 3 32.76 23.77 -3.31
C GLU A 3 32.23 22.33 -3.21
N ARG A 4 32.83 21.50 -2.34
CA ARG A 4 32.36 20.13 -2.11
C ARG A 4 30.99 20.09 -1.43
N ARG A 5 30.67 21.09 -0.60
CA ARG A 5 29.35 21.21 0.03
C ARG A 5 28.29 21.57 -1.02
N ALA A 6 28.54 22.57 -1.84
CA ALA A 6 27.61 23.00 -2.89
C ALA A 6 27.36 21.89 -3.93
N GLY A 7 28.39 21.12 -4.29
CA GLY A 7 28.24 19.97 -5.18
C GLY A 7 27.35 18.86 -4.60
N LEU A 8 27.48 18.59 -3.30
CA LEU A 8 26.65 17.60 -2.59
C LEU A 8 25.20 18.08 -2.42
N GLU A 9 24.99 19.35 -2.06
CA GLU A 9 23.64 19.96 -1.98
C GLU A 9 22.92 19.87 -3.34
N ARG A 10 23.63 20.17 -4.44
CA ARG A 10 23.08 20.09 -5.80
C ARG A 10 22.71 18.65 -6.21
N ALA A 11 23.55 17.67 -5.87
CA ALA A 11 23.29 16.27 -6.16
C ALA A 11 22.07 15.72 -5.38
N LEU A 12 21.97 16.04 -4.08
CA LEU A 12 20.84 15.62 -3.26
C LEU A 12 19.53 16.30 -3.66
N SER A 13 19.58 17.57 -4.05
CA SER A 13 18.42 18.29 -4.57
C SER A 13 17.91 17.69 -5.89
N ALA A 14 18.83 17.25 -6.77
CA ALA A 14 18.50 16.56 -8.01
C ALA A 14 17.82 15.20 -7.76
N ILE A 15 18.26 14.44 -6.76
CA ILE A 15 17.63 13.18 -6.36
C ILE A 15 16.23 13.43 -5.78
N ALA A 16 16.09 14.43 -4.91
CA ALA A 16 14.79 14.79 -4.35
C ALA A 16 13.79 15.27 -5.42
N ALA A 17 14.28 15.88 -6.50
CA ALA A 17 13.44 16.33 -7.63
C ALA A 17 12.91 15.18 -8.50
N GLN A 18 13.47 13.96 -8.42
CA GLN A 18 12.95 12.78 -9.11
C GLN A 18 11.75 12.14 -8.39
N ILE A 19 11.42 12.62 -7.19
CA ILE A 19 10.29 12.13 -6.39
C ILE A 19 8.99 12.72 -6.95
N THR A 20 8.05 11.86 -7.35
CA THR A 20 6.78 12.24 -8.01
C THR A 20 5.86 13.08 -7.13
N ASP A 21 5.88 12.84 -5.80
CA ASP A 21 5.07 13.59 -4.83
C ASP A 21 5.85 14.83 -4.34
N ALA A 22 5.31 16.01 -4.67
CA ALA A 22 5.90 17.30 -4.34
C ALA A 22 6.07 17.53 -2.83
N LYS A 23 5.10 17.10 -2.02
CA LYS A 23 5.14 17.28 -0.57
C LYS A 23 6.22 16.41 0.05
N VAL A 24 6.38 15.19 -0.46
CA VAL A 24 7.44 14.27 -0.04
C VAL A 24 8.82 14.79 -0.45
N ALA A 25 8.96 15.28 -1.69
CA ALA A 25 10.20 15.89 -2.16
C ALA A 25 10.65 17.04 -1.24
N ASP A 26 9.72 17.90 -0.80
CA ASP A 26 10.01 19.03 0.08
C ASP A 26 10.46 18.61 1.48
N TYR A 27 9.89 17.54 2.04
CA TYR A 27 10.38 17.00 3.32
C TYR A 27 11.81 16.47 3.21
N TYR A 28 12.13 15.77 2.12
CA TYR A 28 13.49 15.27 1.89
C TYR A 28 14.49 16.39 1.66
N ARG A 29 14.13 17.44 0.91
CA ARG A 29 14.98 18.62 0.73
C ARG A 29 15.38 19.23 2.08
N ARG A 30 14.39 19.52 2.93
CA ARG A 30 14.65 20.10 4.26
C ARG A 30 15.49 19.20 5.15
N ASP A 31 15.25 17.89 5.12
CA ASP A 31 16.02 16.93 5.92
C ASP A 31 17.47 16.81 5.42
N PHE A 32 17.70 16.81 4.10
CA PHE A 32 19.04 16.82 3.52
C PHE A 32 19.80 18.11 3.84
N ASP A 33 19.15 19.26 3.73
CA ASP A 33 19.75 20.56 4.08
C ASP A 33 20.16 20.61 5.55
N GLN A 34 19.31 20.10 6.45
CA GLN A 34 19.60 20.01 7.88
C GLN A 34 20.78 19.07 8.16
N LYS A 35 20.85 17.91 7.50
CA LYS A 35 21.95 16.94 7.66
C LYS A 35 23.27 17.46 7.10
N ILE A 36 23.25 18.16 5.98
CA ILE A 36 24.43 18.82 5.42
C ILE A 36 24.90 19.89 6.41
N PHE A 37 23.99 20.78 6.85
CA PHE A 37 24.31 21.81 7.82
C PHE A 37 24.94 21.23 9.09
N ASP A 38 24.35 20.18 9.67
CA ASP A 38 24.85 19.57 10.90
C ASP A 38 26.21 18.88 10.72
N ASN A 39 26.43 18.20 9.59
CA ASN A 39 27.68 17.51 9.31
C ASN A 39 28.84 18.49 9.03
N PHE A 40 28.56 19.61 8.35
CA PHE A 40 29.56 20.64 8.09
C PHE A 40 29.79 21.57 9.30
N LYS A 41 28.77 21.83 10.13
CA LYS A 41 28.91 22.57 11.40
C LYS A 41 29.72 21.80 12.43
N ARG A 42 29.58 20.47 12.49
CA ARG A 42 30.42 19.59 13.34
C ARG A 42 31.88 19.51 12.89
N ARG A 43 32.20 19.95 11.67
CA ARG A 43 33.57 20.00 11.14
C ARG A 43 34.22 21.38 11.21
N ALA A 44 33.49 22.42 11.61
CA ALA A 44 34.13 23.66 12.03
C ALA A 44 34.79 23.38 13.39
N PRO A 45 36.12 23.54 13.54
CA PRO A 45 36.70 23.51 14.87
C PRO A 45 36.06 24.62 15.67
N SER A 46 35.30 24.26 16.71
CA SER A 46 34.95 25.20 17.77
C SER A 46 36.29 25.74 18.27
N SER A 47 36.56 27.00 18.00
CA SER A 47 37.69 27.71 18.54
C SER A 47 37.42 27.97 20.03
N ASP A 48 37.48 26.91 20.83
CA ASP A 48 37.62 27.05 22.28
C ASP A 48 39.06 27.49 22.54
N ARG A 49 39.19 28.77 22.85
CA ARG A 49 40.40 29.38 23.39
C ARG A 49 40.69 28.74 24.76
N PRO A 50 41.88 28.16 25.00
CA PRO A 50 42.28 27.81 26.35
C PRO A 50 42.87 29.05 27.04
N GLN A 51 42.12 29.62 27.99
CA GLN A 51 42.68 30.56 28.96
C GLN A 51 43.24 29.77 30.14
N PHE A 52 44.57 29.76 30.25
CA PHE A 52 45.29 29.23 31.39
C PHE A 52 44.88 29.97 32.68
N GLN A 53 44.41 29.24 33.69
CA GLN A 53 44.80 29.55 35.07
C GLN A 53 44.78 28.32 35.98
N ARG A 54 45.95 28.10 36.58
CA ARG A 54 46.33 27.17 37.66
C ARG A 54 45.25 26.95 38.73
N GLY A 55 45.13 25.71 39.19
CA GLY A 55 44.48 25.40 40.46
C GLY A 55 44.36 23.91 40.75
N GLN A 56 45.37 23.37 41.44
CA GLN A 56 45.41 22.11 42.18
C GLN A 56 44.06 21.66 42.77
N PHE A 57 43.71 20.37 42.68
CA PHE A 57 43.48 19.48 43.84
C PHE A 57 43.12 18.03 43.40
N ARG A 58 44.06 17.14 43.71
CA ARG A 58 44.00 15.74 44.14
C ARG A 58 42.64 14.98 44.09
N GLY A 59 42.59 13.95 43.24
CA GLY A 59 42.14 12.59 43.55
C GLY A 59 40.63 12.30 43.62
N GLN A 60 40.14 11.45 42.72
CA GLN A 60 39.43 10.19 43.03
C GLN A 60 39.11 9.48 41.71
N ALA A 61 39.49 8.20 41.60
CA ALA A 61 39.11 7.34 40.49
C ALA A 61 37.59 7.14 40.44
N PHE A 62 36.98 7.27 39.27
CA PHE A 62 35.69 6.65 38.98
C PHE A 62 35.73 5.87 37.67
N LYS A 63 35.25 4.64 37.82
CA LYS A 63 35.27 3.50 36.94
C LYS A 63 34.05 3.59 36.02
N GLY A 64 34.25 3.35 34.72
CA GLY A 64 33.21 2.85 33.81
C GLY A 64 32.16 3.85 33.30
N ALA A 65 32.25 4.16 32.01
CA ALA A 65 31.07 4.36 31.18
C ALA A 65 31.47 4.09 29.72
N LYS A 66 31.18 2.88 29.25
CA LYS A 66 31.08 2.61 27.81
C LYS A 66 29.93 3.48 27.29
N GLY A 67 30.26 4.59 26.63
CA GLY A 67 29.26 5.41 25.94
C GLY A 67 28.59 4.60 24.83
N PRO A 68 27.29 4.83 24.55
CA PRO A 68 26.55 4.02 23.60
C PRO A 68 27.16 4.14 22.19
N PHE A 69 27.39 2.98 21.58
CA PHE A 69 27.80 2.83 20.20
C PHE A 69 26.83 3.62 19.30
N ARG A 70 27.31 4.71 18.68
CA ARG A 70 26.55 5.45 17.68
C ARG A 70 26.83 4.78 16.33
N PRO A 71 25.82 4.21 15.65
CA PRO A 71 26.04 3.55 14.37
C PRO A 71 26.55 4.54 13.31
N GLN A 72 27.49 4.07 12.51
CA GLN A 72 28.17 4.82 11.46
C GLN A 72 27.19 5.12 10.30
N PRO A 73 27.18 6.33 9.71
CA PRO A 73 26.31 6.63 8.57
C PRO A 73 26.70 5.77 7.36
N GLY A 74 25.77 4.95 6.86
CA GLY A 74 25.96 4.10 5.68
C GLY A 74 25.89 2.59 5.93
N THR A 75 25.66 2.13 7.16
CA THR A 75 25.33 0.73 7.47
C THR A 75 23.83 0.57 7.73
N ALA A 76 23.31 -0.67 7.58
CA ALA A 76 21.90 -1.03 7.78
C ALA A 76 21.29 -0.56 9.13
N GLU A 77 22.12 -0.33 10.15
CA GLU A 77 21.71 0.18 11.47
C GLU A 77 21.26 1.66 11.50
N ALA A 78 21.35 2.40 10.39
CA ALA A 78 21.18 3.86 10.37
C ALA A 78 19.83 4.38 9.84
N VAL A 79 18.77 3.56 9.76
CA VAL A 79 17.42 4.10 9.53
C VAL A 79 16.92 4.80 10.78
N SER A 80 16.83 6.14 10.73
CA SER A 80 16.41 6.93 11.89
C SER A 80 14.97 6.56 12.30
N PRO A 81 14.63 6.64 13.60
CA PRO A 81 13.27 6.40 14.08
C PRO A 81 12.20 7.24 13.36
N ALA A 82 12.56 8.46 12.93
CA ALA A 82 11.69 9.34 12.16
C ALA A 82 11.37 8.80 10.75
N VAL A 83 12.35 8.18 10.07
CA VAL A 83 12.13 7.53 8.77
C VAL A 83 11.25 6.30 8.93
N LYS A 84 11.50 5.48 9.96
CA LYS A 84 10.64 4.32 10.29
C LYS A 84 9.19 4.75 10.55
N ALA A 85 8.99 5.79 11.36
CA ALA A 85 7.65 6.32 11.65
C ALA A 85 6.95 6.88 10.40
N SER A 86 7.68 7.59 9.52
CA SER A 86 7.11 8.12 8.27
C SER A 86 6.73 7.01 7.28
N LEU A 87 7.54 5.96 7.16
CA LEU A 87 7.23 4.81 6.32
C LEU A 87 6.02 4.04 6.85
N LEU A 88 5.92 3.83 8.17
CA LEU A 88 4.76 3.19 8.78
C LEU A 88 3.48 4.02 8.62
N ALA A 89 3.56 5.34 8.76
CA ALA A 89 2.42 6.23 8.54
C ALA A 89 1.96 6.20 7.08
N LYS A 90 2.89 6.21 6.12
CA LYS A 90 2.59 6.05 4.69
C LYS A 90 2.00 4.68 4.37
N ALA A 91 2.54 3.62 4.96
CA ALA A 91 2.03 2.26 4.81
C ALA A 91 0.60 2.13 5.38
N GLY A 92 0.32 2.78 6.51
CA GLY A 92 -1.04 2.87 7.07
C GLY A 92 -2.04 3.59 6.17
N LEU A 93 -1.67 4.75 5.62
CA LEU A 93 -2.49 5.50 4.66
C LEU A 93 -2.70 4.74 3.36
N ALA A 94 -1.65 4.09 2.84
CA ALA A 94 -1.74 3.21 1.67
C ALA A 94 -2.66 2.02 1.94
N GLY A 95 -2.59 1.43 3.14
CA GLY A 95 -3.47 0.35 3.58
C GLY A 95 -4.94 0.77 3.63
N GLN A 96 -5.27 1.96 4.15
CA GLN A 96 -6.64 2.48 4.16
C GLN A 96 -7.16 2.78 2.75
N ALA A 97 -6.34 3.42 1.91
CA ALA A 97 -6.68 3.66 0.51
C ALA A 97 -6.91 2.35 -0.25
N ARG A 98 -6.11 1.32 0.06
CA ARG A 98 -6.25 -0.03 -0.48
C ARG A 98 -7.54 -0.69 -0.04
N GLU A 99 -7.90 -0.63 1.24
CA GLU A 99 -9.15 -1.22 1.71
C GLU A 99 -10.33 -0.60 0.95
N GLY A 100 -10.33 0.72 0.78
CA GLY A 100 -11.33 1.40 -0.04
C GLY A 100 -11.31 0.99 -1.52
N ALA A 101 -10.13 0.76 -2.11
CA ALA A 101 -10.01 0.29 -3.49
C ALA A 101 -10.51 -1.15 -3.67
N LEU A 102 -10.19 -2.04 -2.74
CA LEU A 102 -10.67 -3.42 -2.70
C LEU A 102 -12.19 -3.46 -2.56
N SER A 103 -12.77 -2.71 -1.61
CA SER A 103 -14.23 -2.66 -1.46
C SER A 103 -14.93 -2.13 -2.72
N ARG A 104 -14.33 -1.17 -3.44
CA ARG A 104 -14.86 -0.70 -4.73
C ARG A 104 -14.78 -1.78 -5.81
N LYS A 105 -13.69 -2.55 -5.85
CA LYS A 105 -13.53 -3.66 -6.80
C LYS A 105 -14.49 -4.83 -6.50
N GLU A 106 -14.70 -5.17 -5.24
CA GLU A 106 -15.71 -6.13 -4.83
C GLU A 106 -17.12 -5.69 -5.26
N ALA A 107 -17.46 -4.41 -5.05
CA ALA A 107 -18.74 -3.86 -5.49
C ALA A 107 -18.89 -3.85 -7.01
N GLU A 108 -17.83 -3.51 -7.76
CA GLU A 108 -17.83 -3.60 -9.23
C GLU A 108 -18.11 -5.03 -9.71
N LEU A 109 -17.44 -6.02 -9.12
CA LEU A 109 -17.68 -7.44 -9.41
C LEU A 109 -19.11 -7.86 -9.06
N GLY A 110 -19.61 -7.46 -7.89
CA GLY A 110 -20.99 -7.72 -7.49
C GLY A 110 -22.01 -7.14 -8.48
N SER A 111 -21.81 -5.91 -8.94
CA SER A 111 -22.68 -5.29 -9.95
C SER A 111 -22.63 -6.02 -11.30
N LEU A 112 -21.44 -6.43 -11.77
CA LEU A 112 -21.30 -7.21 -13.01
C LEU A 112 -22.02 -8.56 -12.92
N LEU A 113 -21.90 -9.25 -11.79
CA LEU A 113 -22.57 -10.54 -11.56
C LEU A 113 -24.10 -10.41 -11.49
N LEU A 114 -24.61 -9.28 -10.99
CA LEU A 114 -26.06 -9.00 -10.98
C LEU A 114 -26.58 -8.56 -12.35
N GLU A 115 -25.76 -7.87 -13.13
CA GLU A 115 -26.09 -7.47 -14.49
C GLU A 115 -26.16 -8.68 -15.41
N THR A 116 -25.19 -9.59 -15.28
CA THR A 116 -25.03 -10.77 -16.13
C THR A 116 -24.79 -12.03 -15.29
N PRO A 117 -25.85 -12.62 -14.70
CA PRO A 117 -25.69 -13.79 -13.83
C PRO A 117 -25.17 -15.04 -14.56
N SER A 118 -25.35 -15.13 -15.87
CA SER A 118 -24.83 -16.22 -16.70
C SER A 118 -23.30 -16.38 -16.64
N LEU A 119 -22.56 -15.34 -16.22
CA LEU A 119 -21.12 -15.43 -15.94
C LEU A 119 -20.77 -16.51 -14.91
N ALA A 120 -21.69 -16.84 -13.99
CA ALA A 120 -21.47 -17.91 -13.02
C ALA A 120 -21.50 -19.31 -13.66
N LEU A 121 -22.14 -19.49 -14.82
CA LEU A 121 -22.12 -20.75 -15.57
C LEU A 121 -20.80 -20.90 -16.35
N SER A 122 -20.35 -19.85 -17.04
CA SER A 122 -19.13 -19.90 -17.87
C SER A 122 -17.84 -19.81 -17.05
N HIS A 123 -17.87 -19.11 -15.91
CA HIS A 123 -16.69 -18.84 -15.09
C HIS A 123 -16.84 -19.24 -13.62
N GLY A 124 -17.63 -20.29 -13.34
CA GLY A 124 -17.89 -20.76 -11.99
C GLY A 124 -16.62 -21.04 -11.17
N GLU A 125 -15.60 -21.67 -11.76
CA GLU A 125 -14.31 -21.94 -11.09
C GLU A 125 -13.58 -20.65 -10.70
N LYS A 126 -13.43 -19.71 -11.65
CA LYS A 126 -12.79 -18.41 -11.37
C LYS A 126 -13.54 -17.64 -10.31
N LEU A 127 -14.88 -17.63 -10.40
CA LEU A 127 -15.74 -16.99 -9.41
C LEU A 127 -15.58 -17.64 -8.03
N ALA A 128 -15.45 -18.97 -7.96
CA ALA A 128 -15.25 -19.71 -6.72
C ALA A 128 -13.93 -19.35 -6.00
N GLU A 129 -12.90 -18.95 -6.74
CA GLU A 129 -11.59 -18.58 -6.21
C GLU A 129 -11.50 -17.13 -5.70
N LEU A 130 -12.47 -16.27 -6.00
CA LEU A 130 -12.40 -14.85 -5.65
C LEU A 130 -12.49 -14.63 -4.12
N PRO A 131 -11.53 -13.91 -3.51
CA PRO A 131 -11.46 -13.73 -2.06
C PRO A 131 -12.32 -12.55 -1.56
N PHE A 132 -13.65 -12.62 -1.76
CA PHE A 132 -14.57 -11.59 -1.27
C PHE A 132 -14.49 -11.41 0.24
N ARG A 133 -14.35 -10.16 0.70
CA ARG A 133 -14.27 -9.80 2.11
C ARG A 133 -15.60 -9.36 2.67
N ASP A 134 -16.43 -8.69 1.88
CA ASP A 134 -17.80 -8.37 2.28
C ASP A 134 -18.63 -9.67 2.34
N PRO A 135 -19.12 -10.08 3.54
CA PRO A 135 -19.90 -11.31 3.68
C PRO A 135 -21.18 -11.31 2.85
N SER A 136 -21.75 -10.14 2.54
CA SER A 136 -22.95 -10.04 1.71
C SER A 136 -22.65 -10.34 0.24
N LEU A 137 -21.49 -9.93 -0.27
CA LEU A 137 -21.03 -10.24 -1.63
C LEU A 137 -20.57 -11.68 -1.74
N ASP A 138 -19.90 -12.21 -0.71
CA ASP A 138 -19.55 -13.61 -0.65
C ASP A 138 -20.79 -14.51 -0.60
N ARG A 139 -21.85 -14.11 0.12
CA ARG A 139 -23.13 -14.81 0.09
C ARG A 139 -23.77 -14.78 -1.31
N LEU A 140 -23.77 -13.62 -1.97
CA LEU A 140 -24.26 -13.48 -3.35
C LEU A 140 -23.53 -14.42 -4.32
N ARG A 141 -22.20 -14.49 -4.21
CA ARG A 141 -21.36 -15.42 -4.98
C ARG A 141 -21.77 -16.87 -4.75
N HIS A 142 -21.89 -17.29 -3.49
CA HIS A 142 -22.29 -18.66 -3.15
C HIS A 142 -23.65 -19.02 -3.73
N GLU A 143 -24.65 -18.15 -3.61
CA GLU A 143 -25.98 -18.43 -4.16
C GLU A 143 -25.98 -18.47 -5.69
N LEU A 144 -25.21 -17.62 -6.37
CA LEU A 144 -25.04 -17.71 -7.83
C LEU A 144 -24.43 -19.05 -8.26
N LEU A 145 -23.38 -19.50 -7.57
CA LEU A 145 -22.74 -20.78 -7.85
C LEU A 145 -23.67 -21.96 -7.55
N ASN A 146 -24.49 -21.88 -6.50
CA ASN A 146 -25.51 -22.89 -6.20
C ASN A 146 -26.56 -22.98 -7.31
N LEU A 147 -27.06 -21.84 -7.80
CA LEU A 147 -28.03 -21.79 -8.90
C LEU A 147 -27.42 -22.32 -10.22
N ALA A 148 -26.14 -22.02 -10.48
CA ALA A 148 -25.41 -22.55 -11.61
C ALA A 148 -25.29 -24.08 -11.52
N ALA A 149 -24.92 -24.59 -10.35
CA ALA A 149 -24.76 -26.03 -10.10
C ALA A 149 -26.08 -26.80 -10.11
N SER A 150 -27.20 -26.17 -9.75
CA SER A 150 -28.54 -26.79 -9.81
C SER A 150 -29.11 -26.88 -11.23
N GLY A 151 -28.40 -26.36 -12.24
CA GLY A 151 -28.86 -26.33 -13.63
C GLY A 151 -30.05 -25.38 -13.85
N SER A 152 -30.25 -24.41 -12.95
CA SER A 152 -31.30 -23.41 -13.09
C SER A 152 -30.92 -22.36 -14.14
N SER A 153 -31.91 -21.82 -14.87
CA SER A 153 -31.66 -20.71 -15.78
C SER A 153 -31.15 -19.50 -15.00
N LEU A 154 -29.99 -18.96 -15.38
CA LEU A 154 -29.38 -17.76 -14.80
C LEU A 154 -29.81 -16.48 -15.53
N GLU A 155 -31.07 -16.41 -15.91
CA GLU A 155 -31.66 -15.17 -16.40
C GLU A 155 -31.73 -14.12 -15.29
N LYS A 156 -31.41 -12.86 -15.65
CA LYS A 156 -31.33 -11.72 -14.74
C LYS A 156 -32.55 -11.58 -13.84
N THR A 157 -33.74 -11.49 -14.42
CA THR A 157 -34.98 -11.23 -13.65
C THR A 157 -35.32 -12.36 -12.66
N PRO A 158 -35.34 -13.66 -13.04
CA PRO A 158 -35.51 -14.75 -12.08
C PRO A 158 -34.49 -14.76 -10.95
N VAL A 159 -33.21 -14.52 -11.25
CA VAL A 159 -32.12 -14.49 -10.27
C VAL A 159 -32.31 -13.35 -9.27
N LEU A 160 -32.61 -12.12 -9.74
CA LEU A 160 -32.88 -10.98 -8.85
C LEU A 160 -34.08 -11.23 -7.94
N ASN A 161 -35.16 -11.80 -8.47
CA ASN A 161 -36.33 -12.17 -7.68
C ASN A 161 -36.00 -13.24 -6.63
N HIS A 162 -35.12 -14.18 -6.95
CA HIS A 162 -34.63 -15.17 -6.00
C HIS A 162 -33.85 -14.51 -4.85
N PHE A 163 -32.93 -13.59 -5.15
CA PHE A 163 -32.19 -12.85 -4.12
C PHE A 163 -33.08 -11.95 -3.26
N MET A 164 -34.13 -11.35 -3.83
CA MET A 164 -35.13 -10.61 -3.06
C MET A 164 -35.84 -11.53 -2.04
N ARG A 165 -36.24 -12.74 -2.44
CA ARG A 165 -36.86 -13.72 -1.52
C ARG A 165 -35.91 -14.20 -0.42
N LEU A 166 -34.61 -14.23 -0.69
CA LEU A 166 -33.56 -14.55 0.30
C LEU A 166 -33.22 -13.39 1.25
N GLY A 167 -33.90 -12.24 1.11
CA GLY A 167 -33.71 -11.07 1.96
C GLY A 167 -32.51 -10.19 1.57
N MET A 168 -32.00 -10.31 0.34
CA MET A 168 -30.84 -9.53 -0.13
C MET A 168 -31.21 -8.18 -0.75
N ALA A 169 -32.42 -7.66 -0.50
CA ALA A 169 -32.92 -6.44 -1.15
C ALA A 169 -32.00 -5.22 -0.97
N GLU A 170 -31.44 -5.02 0.23
CA GLU A 170 -30.51 -3.93 0.52
C GLU A 170 -29.20 -4.04 -0.28
N LEU A 171 -28.69 -5.26 -0.44
CA LEU A 171 -27.50 -5.53 -1.24
C LEU A 171 -27.75 -5.19 -2.72
N LEU A 172 -28.90 -5.62 -3.26
CA LEU A 172 -29.28 -5.33 -4.64
C LEU A 172 -29.45 -3.83 -4.90
N ALA A 173 -30.06 -3.11 -3.95
CA ALA A 173 -30.21 -1.66 -4.01
C ALA A 173 -28.84 -0.95 -3.98
N ARG A 174 -27.96 -1.37 -3.07
CA ARG A 174 -26.60 -0.83 -2.92
C ARG A 174 -25.74 -1.03 -4.18
N LEU A 175 -25.86 -2.18 -4.84
CA LEU A 175 -25.12 -2.53 -6.05
C LEU A 175 -25.71 -1.94 -7.34
N GLY A 176 -26.82 -1.21 -7.23
CA GLY A 176 -27.48 -0.58 -8.37
C GLY A 176 -28.27 -1.55 -9.26
N ALA A 177 -28.45 -2.80 -8.84
CA ALA A 177 -29.19 -3.82 -9.61
C ALA A 177 -30.71 -3.53 -9.66
N THR A 178 -31.21 -2.70 -8.75
CA THR A 178 -32.54 -2.09 -8.87
C THR A 178 -32.43 -0.85 -9.77
N SER A 179 -32.23 -1.06 -11.07
CA SER A 179 -32.31 0.04 -12.03
C SER A 179 -33.71 0.67 -11.95
N LYS A 180 -33.78 2.00 -11.88
CA LYS A 180 -35.05 2.72 -12.04
C LYS A 180 -35.61 2.37 -13.43
N PRO A 181 -36.91 2.07 -13.57
CA PRO A 181 -37.51 1.86 -14.88
C PRO A 181 -37.28 3.12 -15.74
N GLY A 182 -36.48 2.99 -16.81
CA GLY A 182 -36.21 4.07 -17.78
C GLY A 182 -34.78 4.64 -17.84
N ALA A 183 -33.81 4.16 -17.06
CA ALA A 183 -32.40 4.53 -17.26
C ALA A 183 -31.75 3.65 -18.35
N PRO A 184 -30.91 4.20 -19.26
CA PRO A 184 -30.22 3.41 -20.28
C PRO A 184 -29.32 2.37 -19.61
N THR A 185 -29.63 1.08 -19.82
CA THR A 185 -28.85 -0.04 -19.28
C THR A 185 -27.72 -0.43 -20.22
N PRO A 186 -26.62 -1.01 -19.70
CA PRO A 186 -25.53 -1.58 -20.49
C PRO A 186 -25.90 -2.80 -21.36
N ASP A 187 -27.18 -3.18 -21.48
CA ASP A 187 -27.69 -4.24 -22.37
C ASP A 187 -27.38 -4.01 -23.88
N SER A 188 -26.63 -2.95 -24.19
CA SER A 188 -26.17 -2.59 -25.54
C SER A 188 -24.71 -2.99 -25.82
N MET A 189 -24.02 -3.61 -24.85
CA MET A 189 -22.65 -4.09 -25.02
C MET A 189 -22.64 -5.57 -25.48
N PRO A 190 -21.74 -5.98 -26.39
CA PRO A 190 -21.59 -7.38 -26.78
C PRO A 190 -21.26 -8.27 -25.57
N GLU A 191 -21.74 -9.51 -25.56
CA GLU A 191 -21.48 -10.48 -24.49
C GLU A 191 -19.98 -10.64 -24.21
N ASP A 192 -19.16 -10.70 -25.28
CA ASP A 192 -17.70 -10.79 -25.21
C ASP A 192 -17.05 -9.64 -24.41
N GLU A 193 -17.61 -8.43 -24.50
CA GLU A 193 -17.06 -7.26 -23.81
C GLU A 193 -17.40 -7.28 -22.31
N THR A 194 -18.59 -7.76 -21.98
CA THR A 194 -19.00 -7.98 -20.58
C THR A 194 -18.14 -9.05 -19.92
N GLU A 195 -17.89 -10.15 -20.63
CA GLU A 195 -16.99 -11.21 -20.18
C GLU A 195 -15.55 -10.69 -19.99
N ALA A 196 -15.01 -9.98 -20.98
CA ALA A 196 -13.67 -9.41 -20.88
C ALA A 196 -13.54 -8.44 -19.70
N ARG A 197 -14.58 -7.64 -19.43
CA ARG A 197 -14.63 -6.73 -18.28
C ARG A 197 -14.65 -7.50 -16.96
N PHE A 198 -15.44 -8.57 -16.86
CA PHE A 198 -15.46 -9.44 -15.68
C PHE A 198 -14.08 -10.05 -15.43
N LEU A 199 -13.45 -10.63 -16.45
CA LEU A 199 -12.14 -11.27 -16.32
C LEU A 199 -11.05 -10.28 -15.88
N ARG A 200 -11.04 -9.06 -16.44
CA ARG A 200 -10.13 -8.00 -16.00
C ARG A 200 -10.39 -7.60 -14.54
N ALA A 201 -11.65 -7.36 -14.18
CA ALA A 201 -12.01 -6.97 -12.81
C ALA A 201 -11.66 -8.07 -11.79
N ALA A 202 -11.86 -9.34 -12.15
CA ALA A 202 -11.53 -10.50 -11.33
C ALA A 202 -10.00 -10.64 -11.12
N ALA A 203 -9.22 -10.48 -12.19
CA ALA A 203 -7.76 -10.49 -12.12
C ALA A 203 -7.23 -9.34 -11.25
N ASP A 204 -7.68 -8.10 -11.52
CA ASP A 204 -7.30 -6.92 -10.74
C ASP A 204 -7.62 -7.13 -9.24
N PHE A 205 -8.82 -7.63 -8.93
CA PHE A 205 -9.25 -7.86 -7.57
C PHE A 205 -8.37 -8.89 -6.86
N ARG A 206 -8.06 -10.01 -7.53
CA ARG A 206 -7.19 -11.05 -6.99
C ARG A 206 -5.78 -10.53 -6.74
N ASP A 207 -5.20 -9.83 -7.71
CA ASP A 207 -3.85 -9.25 -7.58
C ASP A 207 -3.78 -8.25 -6.42
N MET A 208 -4.80 -7.40 -6.27
CA MET A 208 -4.92 -6.48 -5.14
C MET A 208 -5.14 -7.20 -3.80
N ALA A 209 -5.85 -8.32 -3.80
CA ALA A 209 -6.12 -9.10 -2.60
C ALA A 209 -4.88 -9.89 -2.14
N GLU A 210 -4.11 -10.46 -3.07
CA GLU A 210 -3.02 -11.41 -2.83
C GLU A 210 -1.61 -10.78 -2.85
N GLY A 211 -1.28 -9.89 -3.80
CA GLY A 211 0.10 -9.43 -4.04
C GLY A 211 0.54 -8.22 -3.20
N GLU A 212 -0.37 -7.26 -2.98
CA GLU A 212 -0.11 -6.06 -2.17
C GLU A 212 0.05 -6.30 -0.63
N PRO A 213 -0.56 -7.31 0.03
CA PRO A 213 -0.34 -7.55 1.46
C PRO A 213 1.01 -8.20 1.73
N GLU A 214 1.59 -8.93 0.78
CA GLU A 214 2.95 -9.46 0.90
C GLU A 214 3.98 -8.32 0.89
N ARG A 215 3.79 -7.32 0.02
CA ARG A 215 4.59 -6.09 -0.02
C ARG A 215 4.53 -5.33 1.31
N GLU A 216 3.32 -5.13 1.83
CA GLU A 216 3.09 -4.46 3.13
C GLU A 216 3.74 -5.23 4.28
N ARG A 217 3.60 -6.56 4.32
CA ARG A 217 4.25 -7.42 5.33
C ARG A 217 5.77 -7.34 5.24
N ALA A 218 6.34 -7.36 4.04
CA ALA A 218 7.78 -7.20 3.84
C ALA A 218 8.28 -5.83 4.32
N LEU A 219 7.53 -4.75 4.04
CA LEU A 219 7.85 -3.41 4.55
C LEU A 219 7.74 -3.30 6.07
N ARG A 220 6.75 -3.94 6.69
CA ARG A 220 6.62 -4.00 8.16
C ARG A 220 7.73 -4.81 8.80
N ARG A 221 8.14 -5.94 8.20
CA ARG A 221 9.31 -6.72 8.62
C ARG A 221 10.58 -5.87 8.57
N PHE A 222 10.80 -5.14 7.48
CA PHE A 222 11.91 -4.18 7.40
C PHE A 222 11.83 -3.08 8.48
N ALA A 223 10.63 -2.53 8.76
CA ALA A 223 10.49 -1.53 9.80
C ALA A 223 10.86 -2.07 11.20
N ALA A 224 10.47 -3.32 11.49
CA ALA A 224 10.73 -4.01 12.76
C ALA A 224 12.20 -4.43 12.92
N GLU A 225 12.76 -5.11 11.92
CA GLU A 225 14.09 -5.71 11.97
C GLU A 225 15.20 -4.73 11.56
N GLY A 226 14.94 -3.86 10.58
CA GLY A 226 15.92 -2.90 10.04
C GLY A 226 17.14 -3.57 9.38
N SER A 227 17.04 -4.84 8.99
CA SER A 227 18.13 -5.62 8.41
C SER A 227 18.30 -5.36 6.90
N GLU A 228 19.49 -5.65 6.36
CA GLU A 228 19.73 -5.59 4.91
C GLU A 228 18.88 -6.61 4.15
N GLU A 229 18.70 -7.80 4.71
CA GLU A 229 17.93 -8.89 4.09
C GLU A 229 16.44 -8.53 3.94
N SER A 230 15.82 -7.97 5.00
CA SER A 230 14.44 -7.49 4.94
C SER A 230 14.25 -6.30 3.97
N TRP A 231 15.29 -5.47 3.79
CA TRP A 231 15.28 -4.41 2.77
C TRP A 231 15.36 -4.96 1.35
N HIS A 232 16.20 -5.98 1.10
CA HIS A 232 16.30 -6.62 -0.20
C HIS A 232 15.01 -7.34 -0.61
N GLU A 233 14.36 -8.01 0.33
CA GLU A 233 13.06 -8.65 0.13
C GLU A 233 11.96 -7.62 -0.20
N ALA A 234 11.85 -6.55 0.59
CA ALA A 234 10.91 -5.46 0.33
C ALA A 234 11.16 -4.79 -1.02
N ARG A 235 12.43 -4.54 -1.37
CA ARG A 235 12.82 -3.93 -2.65
C ARG A 235 12.51 -4.84 -3.84
N ARG A 236 12.68 -6.15 -3.71
CA ARG A 236 12.29 -7.12 -4.74
C ARG A 236 10.79 -7.07 -4.99
N LEU A 237 9.98 -7.11 -3.93
CA LEU A 237 8.52 -7.10 -4.03
C LEU A 237 7.96 -5.76 -4.55
N LEU A 238 8.64 -4.65 -4.29
CA LEU A 238 8.32 -3.33 -4.84
C LEU A 238 8.75 -3.16 -6.32
N ARG A 239 9.72 -3.94 -6.80
CA ARG A 239 10.25 -3.85 -8.18
C ARG A 239 9.46 -4.68 -9.19
N SER A 240 8.50 -5.49 -8.77
CA SER A 240 7.71 -6.31 -9.69
C SER A 240 6.34 -5.69 -9.99
N PRO A 241 6.21 -4.69 -10.88
CA PRO A 241 4.98 -4.48 -11.62
C PRO A 241 5.22 -4.98 -13.04
N HIS A 242 4.82 -6.22 -13.35
CA HIS A 242 4.78 -6.77 -14.71
C HIS A 242 6.08 -6.60 -15.53
N GLU A 243 6.97 -7.59 -15.47
CA GLU A 243 7.70 -8.00 -16.69
C GLU A 243 6.92 -9.14 -17.35
#